data_AF-A0A3C0C612-F1
#
_entry.id   AF-A0A3C0C612-F1
#
_cell.length_a   1.000
_cell.length_b   1.000
_cell.length_c   1.000
_cell.angle_alpha   90.00
_cell.angle_beta   90.00
_cell.angle_gamma   90.00
#
_symmetry.space_group_name_H-M   'P 1'
#
loop_
_entity.id
_entity.type
_entity.pdbx_description
1 polymer ?
#
loop_
_entity_poly.entity_id
_entity_poly.type
_entity_poly.pdbx_seq_one_letter_code
_entity_poly.pdbx_strand_id
1 'polypeptide(L)'
;YGPDVTIEEDLFRRDTTINSMAWSPEEDKLTDPFGGQADIKARLIRATSSHFCEDPVRALRAARQAAEFDFTIETHTLERMRRCRHELSREPRERIFGELKRVMNSGKPSVFFLMLAKADIIETVIPPLEHIWESGSPDGGKAFKKAMYILDKTAGASERAEIRFASLARSVSSFLPEKSAVCVLEEINRTVRLPVLWSRCSEFAVMHLPDPSKGKDPAVTVDTLAVLQNHPIGIDGCAAITKAEGTIDSYPFLANSELYLETMKKARAELPLAIEGKARAEWIRERQIEAVSKLLL
;
A
#
# COMPACT_ATOMS: atom_id res chain seq x y z
N TYR A 1 32.87 -1.69 11.83
CA TYR A 1 34.03 -2.06 10.99
C TYR A 1 35.31 -1.72 11.75
N GLY A 2 36.41 -2.41 11.48
CA GLY A 2 37.68 -2.24 12.19
C GLY A 2 38.35 -0.89 11.89
N PRO A 3 39.40 -0.53 12.66
CA PRO A 3 40.08 0.77 12.59
C PRO A 3 40.80 1.07 11.26
N ASP A 4 40.97 0.09 10.37
CA ASP A 4 41.77 0.22 9.14
C ASP A 4 40.96 0.49 7.85
N VAL A 5 39.62 0.62 7.94
CA VAL A 5 38.77 0.85 6.76
C VAL A 5 38.73 2.34 6.43
N THR A 6 39.16 2.69 5.21
CA THR A 6 39.08 4.06 4.70
C THR A 6 37.64 4.50 4.43
N ILE A 7 37.39 5.81 4.36
CA ILE A 7 36.06 6.35 4.04
C ILE A 7 35.60 5.85 2.67
N GLU A 8 36.49 5.86 1.69
CA GLU A 8 36.23 5.42 0.32
C GLU A 8 35.84 3.93 0.28
N GLU A 9 36.50 3.07 1.07
CA GLU A 9 36.16 1.64 1.18
C GLU A 9 34.81 1.40 1.87
N ASP A 10 34.45 2.18 2.90
CA ASP A 10 33.11 2.13 3.49
C ASP A 10 32.04 2.54 2.48
N LEU A 11 32.24 3.68 1.82
CA LEU A 11 31.32 4.21 0.81
C LEU A 11 31.16 3.24 -0.36
N PHE A 12 32.24 2.58 -0.82
CA PHE A 12 32.20 1.61 -1.92
C PHE A 12 31.26 0.43 -1.65
N ARG A 13 31.05 0.07 -0.38
CA ARG A 13 30.20 -1.05 0.05
C ARG A 13 28.74 -0.66 0.23
N ARG A 14 28.35 0.60 0.05
CA ARG A 14 26.96 1.07 0.20
C ARG A 14 26.10 0.76 -1.02
N ASP A 15 24.80 1.03 -0.87
CA ASP A 15 23.79 0.68 -1.87
C ASP A 15 23.90 1.57 -3.13
N THR A 16 23.64 2.86 -3.00
CA THR A 16 23.49 3.76 -4.15
C THR A 16 24.43 4.96 -4.07
N THR A 17 24.85 5.49 -5.22
CA THR A 17 25.79 6.62 -5.31
C THR A 17 25.36 7.81 -4.46
N ILE A 18 24.05 8.11 -4.45
CA ILE A 18 23.46 9.20 -3.66
C ILE A 18 23.57 8.99 -2.13
N ASN A 19 23.70 7.74 -1.66
CA ASN A 19 23.95 7.41 -0.26
C ASN A 19 25.44 7.11 0.03
N SER A 20 26.28 7.14 -1.00
CA SER A 20 27.71 6.88 -0.95
C SER A 20 28.52 8.16 -0.99
N MET A 21 28.03 9.16 -0.24
CA MET A 21 28.71 10.42 0.03
C MET A 21 28.89 10.59 1.54
N ALA A 22 29.94 11.32 1.93
CA ALA A 22 30.21 11.65 3.33
C ALA A 22 30.52 13.15 3.47
N TRP A 23 29.94 13.81 4.46
CA TRP A 23 30.28 15.19 4.80
C TRP A 23 31.08 15.21 6.10
N SER A 24 32.20 15.91 6.10
CA SER A 24 32.99 16.23 7.30
C SER A 24 32.55 17.61 7.81
N PRO A 25 31.85 17.69 8.96
CA PRO A 25 31.43 18.98 9.52
C PRO A 25 32.62 19.85 9.97
N GLU A 26 33.73 19.21 10.35
CA GLU A 26 34.94 19.90 10.83
C GLU A 26 35.70 20.57 9.69
N GLU A 27 35.77 19.91 8.53
CA GLU A 27 36.46 20.42 7.34
C GLU A 27 35.51 21.15 6.37
N ASP A 28 34.21 21.15 6.66
CA ASP A 28 33.12 21.54 5.74
C ASP A 28 33.30 20.97 4.32
N LYS A 29 33.65 19.67 4.26
CA LYS A 29 34.05 19.01 3.03
C LYS A 29 33.14 17.83 2.71
N LEU A 30 32.61 17.82 1.49
CA LEU A 30 31.86 16.70 0.94
C LEU A 30 32.80 15.77 0.15
N THR A 31 32.89 14.52 0.58
CA THR A 31 33.55 13.42 -0.13
C THR A 31 32.51 12.67 -0.95
N ASP A 32 32.62 12.75 -2.28
CA ASP A 32 31.73 12.10 -3.24
C ASP A 32 32.55 11.37 -4.34
N PRO A 33 33.17 10.23 -4.02
CA PRO A 33 34.05 9.51 -4.94
C PRO A 33 33.29 8.78 -6.05
N PHE A 34 31.97 8.59 -5.90
CA PHE A 34 31.13 7.80 -6.83
C PHE A 34 30.14 8.64 -7.65
N GLY A 35 30.15 9.97 -7.51
CA GLY A 35 29.34 10.88 -8.33
C GLY A 35 27.88 10.99 -7.91
N GLY A 36 27.57 10.80 -6.61
CA GLY A 36 26.24 10.94 -6.06
C GLY A 36 25.61 12.31 -6.31
N GLN A 37 26.38 13.41 -6.27
CA GLN A 37 25.87 14.74 -6.60
C GLN A 37 25.44 14.86 -8.06
N ALA A 38 26.16 14.22 -8.98
CA ALA A 38 25.81 14.22 -10.40
C ALA A 38 24.53 13.41 -10.63
N ASP A 39 24.39 12.25 -9.98
CA ASP A 39 23.20 11.42 -10.05
C ASP A 39 21.97 12.10 -9.41
N ILE A 40 22.14 12.85 -8.31
CA ILE A 40 21.07 13.69 -7.73
C ILE A 40 20.60 14.75 -8.75
N LYS A 41 21.54 15.47 -9.38
CA LYS A 41 21.21 16.47 -10.42
C LYS A 41 20.50 15.83 -11.62
N ALA A 42 20.87 14.60 -11.98
CA ALA A 42 20.25 13.83 -13.05
C ALA A 42 18.95 13.11 -12.64
N ARG A 43 18.55 13.17 -11.36
CA ARG A 43 17.41 12.43 -10.79
C ARG A 43 17.48 10.93 -11.05
N LEU A 44 18.67 10.37 -10.82
CA LEU A 44 19.01 8.98 -11.13
C LEU A 44 19.43 8.22 -9.87
N ILE A 45 18.93 7.00 -9.72
CA ILE A 45 19.40 6.02 -8.74
C ILE A 45 20.36 5.06 -9.43
N ARG A 46 21.60 5.05 -8.98
CA ARG A 46 22.67 4.18 -9.50
C ARG A 46 23.28 3.37 -8.37
N ALA A 47 23.51 2.07 -8.60
CA ALA A 47 24.25 1.22 -7.69
C ALA A 47 25.71 1.72 -7.56
N THR A 48 26.22 1.78 -6.33
CA THR A 48 27.59 2.27 -6.07
C THR A 48 28.65 1.37 -6.68
N SER A 49 28.49 0.05 -6.54
CA SER A 49 29.52 -0.92 -6.90
C SER A 49 28.96 -2.33 -7.11
N SER A 50 29.84 -3.29 -7.41
CA SER A 50 29.55 -4.73 -7.40
C SER A 50 28.99 -5.23 -6.05
N HIS A 51 29.31 -4.58 -4.94
CA HIS A 51 28.78 -4.96 -3.61
C HIS A 51 27.27 -4.76 -3.48
N PHE A 52 26.62 -4.07 -4.43
CA PHE A 52 25.16 -3.91 -4.43
C PHE A 52 24.41 -5.25 -4.30
N CYS A 53 24.88 -6.30 -4.98
CA CYS A 53 24.21 -7.60 -4.97
C CYS A 53 24.55 -8.46 -3.73
N GLU A 54 25.45 -8.02 -2.85
CA GLU A 54 25.80 -8.78 -1.62
C GLU A 54 24.68 -8.75 -0.58
N ASP A 55 23.81 -7.74 -0.63
CA ASP A 55 22.61 -7.66 0.19
C ASP A 55 21.40 -7.42 -0.73
N PRO A 56 20.57 -8.45 -0.99
CA PRO A 56 19.50 -8.37 -1.99
C PRO A 56 18.45 -7.31 -1.65
N VAL A 57 18.29 -6.94 -0.37
CA VAL A 57 17.37 -5.88 0.07
C VAL A 57 17.76 -4.50 -0.49
N ARG A 58 19.01 -4.32 -0.94
CA ARG A 58 19.45 -3.10 -1.64
C ARG A 58 18.67 -2.85 -2.93
N ALA A 59 18.19 -3.90 -3.58
CA ALA A 59 17.29 -3.77 -4.74
C ALA A 59 15.97 -3.10 -4.35
N LEU A 60 15.37 -3.53 -3.23
CA LEU A 60 14.15 -2.92 -2.70
C LEU A 60 14.41 -1.48 -2.22
N ARG A 61 15.55 -1.23 -1.58
CA ARG A 61 15.97 0.13 -1.18
C ARG A 61 16.13 1.07 -2.37
N ALA A 62 16.71 0.60 -3.47
CA ALA A 62 16.86 1.40 -4.69
C ALA A 62 15.48 1.78 -5.28
N ALA A 63 14.54 0.82 -5.34
CA ALA A 63 13.15 1.09 -5.73
C ALA A 63 12.45 2.07 -4.76
N ARG A 64 12.72 1.96 -3.45
CA ARG A 64 12.18 2.88 -2.44
C ARG A 64 12.72 4.29 -2.64
N GLN A 65 14.02 4.45 -2.85
CA GLN A 65 14.65 5.75 -3.11
C GLN A 65 14.08 6.40 -4.37
N ALA A 66 13.86 5.62 -5.44
CA ALA A 66 13.19 6.11 -6.64
C ALA A 66 11.80 6.67 -6.33
N ALA A 67 11.03 5.99 -5.48
CA ALA A 67 9.70 6.43 -5.06
C ALA A 67 9.70 7.65 -4.11
N GLU A 68 10.68 7.72 -3.20
CA GLU A 68 10.81 8.83 -2.25
C GLU A 68 11.28 10.13 -2.91
N PHE A 69 12.21 10.02 -3.86
CA PHE A 69 12.81 11.18 -4.52
C PHE A 69 12.22 11.49 -5.90
N ASP A 70 11.29 10.67 -6.40
CA ASP A 70 10.72 10.77 -7.74
C ASP A 70 11.83 10.70 -8.82
N PHE A 71 12.78 9.78 -8.62
CA PHE A 71 13.94 9.53 -9.48
C PHE A 71 13.72 8.29 -10.35
N THR A 72 14.48 8.16 -11.44
CA THR A 72 14.54 6.94 -12.23
C THR A 72 15.69 6.04 -11.78
N ILE A 73 15.66 4.76 -12.12
CA ILE A 73 16.79 3.83 -11.86
C ILE A 73 17.57 3.63 -13.15
N GLU A 74 18.89 3.71 -13.07
CA GLU A 74 19.80 3.45 -14.18
C GLU A 74 19.68 2.01 -14.71
N THR A 75 19.74 1.83 -16.03
CA THR A 75 19.54 0.53 -16.69
C THR A 75 20.41 -0.59 -16.12
N HIS A 76 21.71 -0.33 -15.90
CA HIS A 76 22.61 -1.35 -15.35
C HIS A 76 22.29 -1.66 -13.87
N THR A 77 21.77 -0.68 -13.13
CA THR A 77 21.25 -0.86 -11.77
C THR A 77 19.99 -1.74 -11.78
N LEU A 78 19.06 -1.57 -12.74
CA LEU A 78 17.92 -2.47 -12.92
C LEU A 78 18.37 -3.92 -13.20
N GLU A 79 19.39 -4.12 -14.03
CA GLU A 79 19.96 -5.45 -14.28
C GLU A 79 20.55 -6.07 -13.00
N ARG A 80 21.19 -5.26 -12.15
CA ARG A 80 21.71 -5.71 -10.84
C ARG A 80 20.58 -6.07 -9.88
N MET A 81 19.51 -5.29 -9.85
CA MET A 81 18.30 -5.62 -9.10
C MET A 81 17.72 -6.97 -9.56
N ARG A 82 17.62 -7.20 -10.87
CA ARG A 82 17.17 -8.48 -11.44
C ARG A 82 18.02 -9.67 -10.99
N ARG A 83 19.35 -9.51 -10.90
CA ARG A 83 20.26 -10.56 -10.41
C ARG A 83 19.99 -10.93 -8.94
N CYS A 84 19.39 -10.04 -8.16
CA CYS A 84 19.04 -10.29 -6.76
C CYS A 84 17.77 -11.14 -6.60
N ARG A 85 17.02 -11.44 -7.67
CA ARG A 85 15.72 -12.16 -7.64
C ARG A 85 15.75 -13.43 -6.79
N HIS A 86 16.73 -14.30 -7.03
CA HIS A 86 16.86 -15.57 -6.32
C HIS A 86 17.09 -15.36 -4.83
N GLU A 87 18.06 -14.52 -4.45
CA GLU A 87 18.36 -14.23 -3.04
C GLU A 87 17.19 -13.50 -2.35
N LEU A 88 16.52 -12.57 -3.03
CA LEU A 88 15.31 -11.91 -2.53
C LEU A 88 14.20 -12.90 -2.18
N SER A 89 14.01 -13.97 -2.97
CA SER A 89 13.00 -14.99 -2.68
C SER A 89 13.27 -15.79 -1.38
N ARG A 90 14.50 -15.74 -0.87
CA ARG A 90 14.96 -16.43 0.35
C ARG A 90 15.21 -15.47 1.51
N GLU A 91 15.05 -14.17 1.25
CA GLU A 91 15.27 -13.10 2.19
C GLU A 91 14.22 -13.13 3.32
N PRO A 92 14.61 -12.87 4.58
CA PRO A 92 13.66 -12.72 5.68
C PRO A 92 12.51 -11.75 5.33
N ARG A 93 11.28 -12.26 5.43
CA ARG A 93 10.05 -11.54 5.09
C ARG A 93 9.89 -10.23 5.85
N GLU A 94 10.44 -10.13 7.05
CA GLU A 94 10.46 -8.93 7.88
C GLU A 94 11.29 -7.80 7.25
N ARG A 95 12.39 -8.13 6.55
CA ARG A 95 13.21 -7.14 5.84
C ARG A 95 12.49 -6.63 4.59
N ILE A 96 11.82 -7.51 3.85
CA ILE A 96 10.96 -7.15 2.71
C ILE A 96 9.82 -6.24 3.19
N PHE A 97 9.13 -6.62 4.27
CA PHE A 97 8.07 -5.80 4.86
C PHE A 97 8.59 -4.43 5.34
N GLY A 98 9.82 -4.36 5.86
CA GLY A 98 10.44 -3.10 6.26
C GLY A 98 10.49 -2.07 5.13
N GLU A 99 10.92 -2.49 3.93
CA GLU A 99 10.95 -1.61 2.75
C GLU A 99 9.53 -1.32 2.23
N LEU A 100 8.65 -2.32 2.19
CA LEU A 100 7.24 -2.13 1.80
C LEU A 100 6.52 -1.12 2.71
N LYS A 101 6.73 -1.21 4.03
CA LYS A 101 6.13 -0.29 4.99
C LYS A 101 6.62 1.13 4.77
N ARG A 102 7.91 1.33 4.49
CA ARG A 102 8.47 2.66 4.23
C ARG A 102 7.91 3.26 2.94
N VAL A 103 7.86 2.49 1.86
CA VAL A 103 7.32 3.01 0.60
C VAL A 103 5.83 3.30 0.66
N MET A 104 5.05 2.53 1.43
CA MET A 104 3.64 2.85 1.66
C MET A 104 3.46 4.20 2.36
N ASN A 105 4.47 4.75 3.04
CA ASN A 105 4.44 6.09 3.62
C ASN A 105 4.95 7.19 2.65
N SER A 106 5.40 6.86 1.44
CA SER A 106 5.84 7.86 0.46
C SER A 106 4.66 8.53 -0.25
N GLY A 107 4.93 9.64 -0.95
CA GLY A 107 3.90 10.37 -1.71
C GLY A 107 3.50 9.70 -3.04
N LYS A 108 4.38 8.88 -3.62
CA LYS A 108 4.14 8.13 -4.87
C LYS A 108 4.62 6.67 -4.74
N PRO A 109 3.95 5.85 -3.92
CA PRO A 109 4.29 4.44 -3.77
C PRO A 109 4.22 3.64 -5.10
N SER A 110 3.50 4.11 -6.11
CA SER A 110 3.45 3.47 -7.44
C SER A 110 4.83 3.27 -8.08
N VAL A 111 5.74 4.25 -7.90
CA VAL A 111 7.08 4.23 -8.50
C VAL A 111 7.88 3.02 -8.01
N PHE A 112 7.71 2.63 -6.75
CA PHE A 112 8.37 1.44 -6.19
C PHE A 112 7.98 0.18 -6.95
N PHE A 113 6.68 -0.08 -7.09
CA PHE A 113 6.19 -1.25 -7.80
C PHE A 113 6.56 -1.22 -9.28
N LEU A 114 6.51 -0.04 -9.91
CA LEU A 114 6.98 0.13 -11.28
C LEU A 114 8.46 -0.24 -11.43
N MET A 115 9.32 0.19 -10.52
CA MET A 115 10.75 -0.14 -10.54
C MET A 115 11.00 -1.62 -10.28
N LEU A 116 10.26 -2.26 -9.37
CA LEU A 116 10.35 -3.71 -9.15
C LEU A 116 9.91 -4.50 -10.38
N ALA A 117 8.87 -4.04 -11.08
CA ALA A 117 8.41 -4.68 -12.32
C ALA A 117 9.43 -4.51 -13.45
N LYS A 118 10.00 -3.31 -13.62
CA LYS A 118 11.09 -3.05 -14.59
C LYS A 118 12.35 -3.87 -14.31
N ALA A 119 12.59 -4.23 -13.06
CA ALA A 119 13.69 -5.09 -12.64
C ALA A 119 13.35 -6.59 -12.66
N ASP A 120 12.15 -7.00 -13.09
CA ASP A 120 11.67 -8.39 -13.04
C ASP A 120 11.81 -9.02 -11.63
N ILE A 121 11.41 -8.31 -10.59
CA ILE A 121 11.44 -8.81 -9.19
C ILE A 121 10.17 -8.48 -8.39
N ILE A 122 9.12 -7.96 -9.03
CA ILE A 122 7.89 -7.53 -8.33
C ILE A 122 7.19 -8.69 -7.60
N GLU A 123 7.28 -9.90 -8.14
CA GLU A 123 6.69 -11.09 -7.55
C GLU A 123 7.37 -11.53 -6.24
N THR A 124 8.61 -11.07 -5.99
CA THR A 124 9.28 -11.31 -4.70
C THR A 124 8.65 -10.54 -3.54
N VAL A 125 7.87 -9.50 -3.85
CA VAL A 125 7.20 -8.64 -2.86
C VAL A 125 5.68 -8.80 -2.90
N ILE A 126 5.06 -8.71 -4.09
CA ILE A 126 3.61 -8.84 -4.27
C ILE A 126 3.35 -9.68 -5.53
N PRO A 127 3.33 -11.03 -5.42
CA PRO A 127 3.12 -11.94 -6.57
C PRO A 127 1.91 -11.62 -7.46
N PRO A 128 0.75 -11.22 -6.90
CA PRO A 128 -0.40 -10.89 -7.74
C PRO A 128 -0.17 -9.72 -8.70
N LEU A 129 0.79 -8.81 -8.44
CA LEU A 129 1.07 -7.70 -9.35
C LEU A 129 1.72 -8.14 -10.67
N GLU A 130 2.47 -9.25 -10.68
CA GLU A 130 3.08 -9.79 -11.90
C GLU A 130 2.01 -10.16 -12.94
N HIS A 131 0.87 -10.67 -12.48
CA HIS A 131 -0.23 -11.11 -13.35
C HIS A 131 -0.90 -9.95 -14.09
N ILE A 132 -0.81 -8.72 -13.57
CA ILE A 132 -1.43 -7.53 -14.18
C ILE A 132 -0.43 -6.59 -14.86
N TRP A 133 0.88 -6.88 -14.78
CA TRP A 133 1.96 -6.05 -15.31
C TRP A 133 1.98 -5.99 -16.85
N GLU A 134 1.62 -7.06 -17.55
CA GLU A 134 1.72 -7.20 -19.02
C GLU A 134 3.16 -6.91 -19.54
N SER A 135 4.02 -7.94 -19.54
CA SER A 135 5.42 -7.86 -19.99
C SER A 135 5.55 -7.27 -21.41
N GLY A 136 6.41 -6.26 -21.57
CA GLY A 136 6.66 -5.57 -22.85
C GLY A 136 6.06 -4.16 -22.94
N SER A 137 5.19 -3.76 -22.02
CA SER A 137 4.75 -2.37 -21.88
C SER A 137 5.79 -1.56 -21.07
N PRO A 138 6.25 -0.37 -21.55
CA PRO A 138 7.22 0.47 -20.82
C PRO A 138 6.78 0.85 -19.41
N ASP A 139 5.47 1.00 -19.18
CA ASP A 139 4.90 1.43 -17.90
C ASP A 139 3.78 0.48 -17.41
N GLY A 140 3.76 -0.74 -17.94
CA GLY A 140 2.78 -1.77 -17.59
C GLY A 140 1.45 -1.68 -18.32
N GLY A 141 0.65 -2.73 -18.16
CA GLY A 141 -0.69 -2.90 -18.72
C GLY A 141 -1.72 -1.92 -18.17
N LYS A 142 -2.94 -1.95 -18.75
CA LYS A 142 -4.03 -1.06 -18.30
C LYS A 142 -4.41 -1.32 -16.84
N ALA A 143 -4.44 -2.59 -16.43
CA ALA A 143 -4.76 -3.00 -15.06
C ALA A 143 -3.69 -2.52 -14.06
N PHE A 144 -2.41 -2.77 -14.32
CA PHE A 144 -1.31 -2.28 -13.47
C PHE A 144 -1.35 -0.76 -13.29
N LYS A 145 -1.44 0.00 -14.39
CA LYS A 145 -1.49 1.47 -14.34
C LYS A 145 -2.68 1.97 -13.53
N LYS A 146 -3.85 1.34 -13.66
CA LYS A 146 -5.03 1.72 -12.87
C LYS A 146 -4.84 1.39 -11.38
N ALA A 147 -4.29 0.24 -11.03
CA ALA A 147 -3.98 -0.12 -9.64
C ALA A 147 -2.98 0.87 -9.01
N MET A 148 -1.92 1.23 -9.74
CA MET A 148 -0.92 2.21 -9.31
C MET A 148 -1.51 3.61 -9.14
N TYR A 149 -2.37 4.04 -10.07
CA TYR A 149 -3.09 5.32 -9.97
C TYR A 149 -3.99 5.36 -8.72
N ILE A 150 -4.76 4.30 -8.47
CA ILE A 150 -5.61 4.22 -7.27
C ILE A 150 -4.74 4.26 -6.01
N LEU A 151 -3.63 3.53 -5.97
CA LEU A 151 -2.71 3.54 -4.84
C LEU A 151 -2.16 4.94 -4.54
N ASP A 152 -1.69 5.68 -5.54
CA ASP A 152 -1.20 7.04 -5.35
C ASP A 152 -2.32 8.02 -4.93
N LYS A 153 -3.54 7.83 -5.46
CA LYS A 153 -4.72 8.60 -5.02
C LYS A 153 -5.07 8.33 -3.56
N THR A 154 -5.00 7.07 -3.13
CA THR A 154 -5.19 6.70 -1.72
C THR A 154 -4.08 7.28 -0.85
N ALA A 155 -2.83 7.32 -1.34
CA ALA A 155 -1.73 7.94 -0.62
C ALA A 155 -1.97 9.43 -0.35
N GLY A 156 -2.56 10.16 -1.31
CA GLY A 156 -3.00 11.55 -1.12
C GLY A 156 -4.27 11.73 -0.27
N ALA A 157 -5.00 10.66 0.03
CA ALA A 157 -6.26 10.71 0.80
C ALA A 157 -6.13 10.19 2.24
N SER A 158 -5.08 9.43 2.57
CA SER A 158 -4.85 8.86 3.89
C SER A 158 -3.37 8.76 4.19
N GLU A 159 -2.95 9.13 5.40
CA GLU A 159 -1.58 8.94 5.90
C GLU A 159 -1.31 7.53 6.47
N ARG A 160 -2.32 6.66 6.48
CA ARG A 160 -2.25 5.34 7.10
C ARG A 160 -1.75 4.32 6.08
N ALA A 161 -0.52 3.85 6.28
CA ALA A 161 0.12 2.87 5.39
C ALA A 161 -0.70 1.58 5.21
N GLU A 162 -1.40 1.10 6.25
CA GLU A 162 -2.28 -0.07 6.16
C GLU A 162 -3.50 0.17 5.25
N ILE A 163 -3.98 1.41 5.13
CA ILE A 163 -5.11 1.76 4.25
C ILE A 163 -4.64 1.83 2.80
N ARG A 164 -3.47 2.44 2.56
CA ARG A 164 -2.82 2.47 1.24
C ARG A 164 -2.56 1.06 0.73
N PHE A 165 -2.08 0.18 1.60
CA PHE A 165 -1.89 -1.23 1.27
C PHE A 165 -3.20 -1.98 1.03
N ALA A 166 -4.23 -1.77 1.86
CA ALA A 166 -5.55 -2.35 1.66
C ALA A 166 -6.16 -1.94 0.31
N SER A 167 -5.95 -0.68 -0.11
CA SER A 167 -6.33 -0.16 -1.42
C SER A 167 -5.63 -0.89 -2.58
N LEU A 168 -4.33 -1.15 -2.44
CA LEU A 168 -3.56 -1.92 -3.42
C LEU A 168 -4.10 -3.35 -3.52
N ALA A 169 -4.26 -4.02 -2.38
CA ALA A 169 -4.78 -5.39 -2.33
C ALA A 169 -6.15 -5.50 -3.00
N ARG A 170 -7.09 -4.59 -2.68
CA ARG A 170 -8.41 -4.52 -3.31
C ARG A 170 -8.33 -4.27 -4.81
N SER A 171 -7.50 -3.34 -5.24
CA SER A 171 -7.32 -3.05 -6.68
C SER A 171 -6.82 -4.27 -7.43
N VAL A 172 -5.79 -4.95 -6.93
CA VAL A 172 -5.22 -6.13 -7.57
C VAL A 172 -6.23 -7.28 -7.61
N SER A 173 -6.96 -7.53 -6.51
CA SER A 173 -8.04 -8.52 -6.49
C SER A 173 -9.13 -8.23 -7.54
N SER A 174 -9.47 -6.95 -7.76
CA SER A 174 -10.48 -6.57 -8.75
C SER A 174 -10.04 -6.80 -10.21
N PHE A 175 -8.73 -6.82 -10.47
CA PHE A 175 -8.16 -7.05 -11.80
C PHE A 175 -7.81 -8.51 -12.08
N LEU A 176 -7.97 -9.41 -11.10
CA LEU A 176 -7.74 -10.86 -11.24
C LEU A 176 -9.03 -11.63 -10.92
N PRO A 177 -10.11 -11.45 -11.70
CA PRO A 177 -11.42 -12.07 -11.43
C PRO A 177 -11.39 -13.60 -11.45
N GLU A 178 -10.40 -14.21 -12.10
CA GLU A 178 -10.17 -15.66 -12.10
C GLU A 178 -9.61 -16.19 -10.78
N LYS A 179 -9.05 -15.32 -9.93
CA LYS A 179 -8.57 -15.67 -8.59
C LYS A 179 -9.55 -15.17 -7.54
N SER A 180 -9.82 -16.00 -6.53
CA SER A 180 -10.57 -15.53 -5.37
C SER A 180 -9.76 -14.47 -4.62
N ALA A 181 -10.47 -13.49 -4.04
CA ALA A 181 -9.91 -12.49 -3.12
C ALA A 181 -8.98 -13.10 -2.05
N VAL A 182 -9.41 -14.22 -1.46
CA VAL A 182 -8.67 -14.98 -0.46
C VAL A 182 -7.33 -15.46 -1.02
N CYS A 183 -7.31 -16.02 -2.23
CA CYS A 183 -6.11 -16.52 -2.89
C CYS A 183 -5.08 -15.39 -3.11
N VAL A 184 -5.54 -14.21 -3.55
CA VAL A 184 -4.67 -13.03 -3.73
C VAL A 184 -4.02 -12.62 -2.41
N LEU A 185 -4.78 -12.56 -1.31
CA LEU A 185 -4.24 -12.20 0.01
C LEU A 185 -3.29 -13.28 0.55
N GLU A 186 -3.55 -14.56 0.28
CA GLU A 186 -2.64 -15.66 0.65
C GLU A 186 -1.31 -15.58 -0.11
N GLU A 187 -1.32 -15.30 -1.42
CA GLU A 187 -0.10 -15.12 -2.21
C GLU A 187 0.78 -13.99 -1.66
N ILE A 188 0.14 -12.87 -1.27
CA ILE A 188 0.81 -11.74 -0.61
C ILE A 188 1.39 -12.17 0.76
N ASN A 189 0.61 -12.85 1.60
CA ASN A 189 1.07 -13.28 2.93
C ASN A 189 2.21 -14.31 2.89
N ARG A 190 2.37 -15.05 1.79
CA ARG A 190 3.47 -15.99 1.59
C ARG A 190 4.81 -15.27 1.39
N THR A 191 4.81 -14.14 0.69
CA THR A 191 6.03 -13.37 0.38
C THR A 191 6.34 -12.32 1.43
N VAL A 192 5.33 -11.71 2.04
CA VAL A 192 5.49 -10.66 3.04
C VAL A 192 4.74 -11.03 4.32
N ARG A 193 5.43 -10.97 5.45
CA ARG A 193 4.79 -11.19 6.76
C ARG A 193 4.06 -9.93 7.19
N LEU A 194 2.79 -9.82 6.81
CA LEU A 194 1.96 -8.68 7.16
C LEU A 194 1.65 -8.66 8.67
N PRO A 195 1.74 -7.48 9.33
CA PRO A 195 1.17 -7.29 10.66
C PRO A 195 -0.34 -7.49 10.66
N VAL A 196 -0.90 -7.95 11.79
CA VAL A 196 -2.34 -8.21 11.96
C VAL A 196 -3.21 -7.04 11.51
N LEU A 197 -2.80 -5.80 11.83
CA LEU A 197 -3.51 -4.59 11.42
C LEU A 197 -3.66 -4.49 9.90
N TRP A 198 -2.58 -4.75 9.15
CA TRP A 198 -2.55 -4.67 7.70
C TRP A 198 -3.39 -5.78 7.08
N SER A 199 -3.26 -7.00 7.58
CA SER A 199 -4.07 -8.14 7.13
C SER A 199 -5.56 -7.87 7.32
N ARG A 200 -5.99 -7.39 8.50
CA ARG A 200 -7.41 -7.09 8.78
C ARG A 200 -7.96 -5.97 7.90
N CYS A 201 -7.18 -4.90 7.66
CA CYS A 201 -7.61 -3.83 6.77
C CYS A 201 -7.74 -4.32 5.33
N SER A 202 -6.76 -5.08 4.81
CA SER A 202 -6.83 -5.64 3.46
C SER A 202 -7.98 -6.64 3.30
N GLU A 203 -8.17 -7.54 4.27
CA GLU A 203 -9.30 -8.48 4.31
C GLU A 203 -10.63 -7.75 4.24
N PHE A 204 -10.83 -6.71 5.06
CA PHE A 204 -12.06 -5.94 5.03
C PHE A 204 -12.25 -5.24 3.67
N ALA A 205 -11.23 -4.54 3.18
CA ALA A 205 -11.31 -3.82 1.92
C ALA A 205 -11.63 -4.76 0.75
N VAL A 206 -11.05 -5.96 0.72
CA VAL A 206 -11.24 -6.90 -0.40
C VAL A 206 -12.56 -7.67 -0.27
N MET A 207 -12.93 -8.13 0.93
CA MET A 207 -14.01 -9.13 1.10
C MET A 207 -15.28 -8.59 1.75
N HIS A 208 -15.20 -7.50 2.52
CA HIS A 208 -16.31 -7.04 3.36
C HIS A 208 -16.82 -5.65 2.98
N LEU A 209 -16.01 -4.83 2.31
CA LEU A 209 -16.49 -3.59 1.72
C LEU A 209 -17.53 -3.94 0.64
N PRO A 210 -18.79 -3.47 0.76
CA PRO A 210 -19.86 -3.86 -0.16
C PRO A 210 -19.53 -3.55 -1.62
N ASP A 211 -20.14 -4.29 -2.53
CA ASP A 211 -20.10 -3.93 -3.96
C ASP A 211 -20.78 -2.57 -4.19
N PRO A 212 -20.28 -1.71 -5.10
CA PRO A 212 -20.90 -0.42 -5.40
C PRO A 212 -22.40 -0.48 -5.72
N SER A 213 -22.88 -1.57 -6.33
CA SER A 213 -24.30 -1.77 -6.63
C SER A 213 -25.19 -1.87 -5.39
N LYS A 214 -24.62 -2.26 -4.25
CA LYS A 214 -25.31 -2.41 -2.95
C LYS A 214 -25.03 -1.28 -1.98
N GLY A 215 -24.16 -0.32 -2.33
CA GLY A 215 -23.74 0.74 -1.41
C GLY A 215 -24.86 1.73 -1.01
N LYS A 216 -26.00 1.70 -1.72
CA LYS A 216 -27.22 2.46 -1.39
C LYS A 216 -28.31 1.61 -0.73
N ASP A 217 -28.05 0.34 -0.44
CA ASP A 217 -28.99 -0.51 0.29
C ASP A 217 -28.97 -0.12 1.79
N PRO A 218 -30.13 0.22 2.40
CA PRO A 218 -30.18 0.64 3.80
C PRO A 218 -29.71 -0.42 4.79
N ALA A 219 -29.99 -1.70 4.53
CA ALA A 219 -29.57 -2.80 5.39
C ALA A 219 -28.06 -3.01 5.34
N VAL A 220 -27.51 -3.03 4.12
CA VAL A 220 -26.05 -3.11 3.90
C VAL A 220 -25.35 -1.91 4.54
N THR A 221 -25.92 -0.72 4.43
CA THR A 221 -25.39 0.50 5.04
C THR A 221 -25.29 0.38 6.57
N VAL A 222 -26.39 -0.01 7.23
CA VAL A 222 -26.44 -0.17 8.69
C VAL A 222 -25.45 -1.23 9.15
N ASP A 223 -25.43 -2.39 8.50
CA ASP A 223 -24.56 -3.51 8.85
C ASP A 223 -23.07 -3.12 8.69
N THR A 224 -22.74 -2.43 7.59
CA THR A 224 -21.37 -1.99 7.33
C THR A 224 -20.92 -0.95 8.35
N LEU A 225 -21.72 0.07 8.62
CA LEU A 225 -21.40 1.11 9.62
C LEU A 225 -21.30 0.56 11.04
N ALA A 226 -22.11 -0.45 11.40
CA ALA A 226 -22.01 -1.11 12.69
C ALA A 226 -20.65 -1.81 12.87
N VAL A 227 -20.15 -2.47 11.82
CA VAL A 227 -18.82 -3.12 11.86
C VAL A 227 -17.70 -2.07 11.86
N LEU A 228 -17.77 -1.05 10.99
CA LEU A 228 -16.71 -0.06 10.83
C LEU A 228 -16.41 0.76 12.09
N GLN A 229 -17.39 0.96 12.98
CA GLN A 229 -17.19 1.68 14.24
C GLN A 229 -16.11 1.06 15.14
N ASN A 230 -15.91 -0.26 15.07
CA ASN A 230 -14.91 -0.96 15.89
C ASN A 230 -13.85 -1.68 15.04
N HIS A 231 -13.94 -1.61 13.72
CA HIS A 231 -12.98 -2.24 12.83
C HIS A 231 -11.77 -1.31 12.62
N PRO A 232 -10.53 -1.82 12.66
CA PRO A 232 -9.33 -0.99 12.51
C PRO A 232 -9.25 -0.21 11.21
N ILE A 233 -9.89 -0.68 10.12
CA ILE A 233 -9.93 0.07 8.86
C ILE A 233 -10.63 1.43 9.03
N GLY A 234 -11.65 1.49 9.89
CA GLY A 234 -12.46 2.68 10.12
C GLY A 234 -13.27 3.11 8.90
N ILE A 235 -14.16 4.07 9.14
CA ILE A 235 -14.93 4.72 8.06
C ILE A 235 -14.01 5.57 7.19
N ASP A 236 -13.02 6.22 7.79
CA ASP A 236 -12.00 7.02 7.12
C ASP A 236 -11.21 6.19 6.09
N GLY A 237 -10.83 4.96 6.44
CA GLY A 237 -10.10 4.07 5.54
C GLY A 237 -10.94 3.66 4.33
N CYS A 238 -12.19 3.23 4.55
CA CYS A 238 -13.10 2.89 3.46
C CYS A 238 -13.43 4.10 2.58
N ALA A 239 -13.63 5.28 3.16
CA ALA A 239 -13.88 6.51 2.44
C ALA A 239 -12.66 6.90 1.57
N ALA A 240 -11.44 6.78 2.10
CA ALA A 240 -10.22 7.06 1.34
C ALA A 240 -10.07 6.13 0.13
N ILE A 241 -10.27 4.82 0.32
CA ILE A 241 -10.19 3.82 -0.76
C ILE A 241 -11.25 4.08 -1.84
N THR A 242 -12.52 4.22 -1.45
CA THR A 242 -13.62 4.43 -2.42
C THR A 242 -13.52 5.78 -3.13
N LYS A 243 -13.00 6.82 -2.47
CA LYS A 243 -12.68 8.09 -3.11
C LYS A 243 -11.57 7.95 -4.15
N ALA A 244 -10.51 7.20 -3.86
CA ALA A 244 -9.42 6.94 -4.79
C ALA A 244 -9.85 6.08 -6.00
N GLU A 245 -10.77 5.14 -5.79
CA GLU A 245 -11.40 4.34 -6.85
C GLU A 245 -12.37 5.15 -7.73
N GLY A 246 -12.83 6.31 -7.24
CA GLY A 246 -13.89 7.10 -7.89
C GLY A 246 -15.29 6.52 -7.70
N THR A 247 -15.50 5.73 -6.64
CA THR A 247 -16.75 5.03 -6.33
C THR A 247 -17.46 5.56 -5.09
N ILE A 248 -16.95 6.61 -4.45
CA ILE A 248 -17.51 7.18 -3.20
C ILE A 248 -19.01 7.54 -3.30
N ASP A 249 -19.49 7.98 -4.46
CA ASP A 249 -20.90 8.33 -4.69
C ASP A 249 -21.83 7.10 -4.66
N SER A 250 -21.27 5.90 -4.82
CA SER A 250 -21.99 4.65 -4.60
C SER A 250 -22.18 4.34 -3.11
N TYR A 251 -21.49 5.04 -2.21
CA TYR A 251 -21.54 4.86 -0.76
C TYR A 251 -21.85 6.17 -0.02
N PRO A 252 -23.10 6.68 -0.10
CA PRO A 252 -23.49 7.93 0.57
C PRO A 252 -23.18 7.95 2.08
N PHE A 253 -23.21 6.77 2.72
CA PHE A 253 -22.90 6.59 4.13
C PHE A 253 -21.41 6.73 4.47
N LEU A 254 -20.51 6.54 3.51
CA LEU A 254 -19.08 6.84 3.69
C LEU A 254 -18.83 8.34 3.45
N ALA A 255 -19.51 8.92 2.46
CA ALA A 255 -19.39 10.34 2.13
C ALA A 255 -19.94 11.26 3.24
N ASN A 256 -21.03 10.87 3.90
CA ASN A 256 -21.72 11.65 4.92
C ASN A 256 -21.83 10.89 6.25
N SER A 257 -20.75 10.25 6.67
CA SER A 257 -20.77 9.29 7.78
C SER A 257 -21.33 9.83 9.10
N GLU A 258 -21.06 11.10 9.43
CA GLU A 258 -21.58 11.76 10.63
C GLU A 258 -23.12 11.76 10.65
N LEU A 259 -23.75 12.14 9.53
CA LEU A 259 -25.21 12.17 9.40
C LEU A 259 -25.83 10.78 9.59
N TYR A 260 -25.22 9.75 8.98
CA TYR A 260 -25.72 8.38 9.08
C TYR A 260 -25.55 7.84 10.50
N LEU A 261 -24.40 8.08 11.14
CA LEU A 261 -24.14 7.65 12.52
C LEU A 261 -25.08 8.34 13.51
N GLU A 262 -25.32 9.65 13.36
CA GLU A 262 -26.29 10.37 14.19
C GLU A 262 -27.71 9.81 14.02
N THR A 263 -28.10 9.52 12.79
CA THR A 263 -29.41 8.92 12.48
C THR A 263 -29.55 7.55 13.14
N MET A 264 -28.52 6.70 13.02
CA MET A 264 -28.47 5.40 13.69
C MET A 264 -28.51 5.49 15.21
N LYS A 265 -27.86 6.52 15.78
CA LYS A 265 -27.85 6.77 17.24
C LYS A 265 -29.22 7.23 17.74
N LYS A 266 -29.90 8.12 17.01
CA LYS A 266 -31.27 8.56 17.32
C LYS A 266 -32.24 7.39 17.26
N ALA A 267 -32.19 6.58 16.19
CA ALA A 267 -33.01 5.38 16.05
C ALA A 267 -32.80 4.38 17.21
N ARG A 268 -31.55 4.20 17.67
CA ARG A 268 -31.24 3.35 18.83
C ARG A 268 -31.79 3.89 20.15
N ALA A 269 -31.88 5.21 20.30
CA ALA A 269 -32.37 5.85 21.53
C ALA A 269 -33.88 5.63 21.75
N GLU A 270 -34.62 5.26 20.71
CA GLU A 270 -36.05 4.94 20.78
C GLU A 270 -36.35 3.53 21.31
N LEU A 271 -35.31 2.75 21.67
CA LEU A 271 -35.47 1.38 22.14
C LEU A 271 -36.40 1.30 23.37
N PRO A 272 -37.52 0.57 23.28
CA PRO A 272 -38.40 0.36 24.43
C PRO A 272 -37.71 -0.44 25.55
N LEU A 273 -37.96 -0.04 26.80
CA LEU A 273 -37.42 -0.74 27.99
C LEU A 273 -37.85 -2.21 28.08
N ALA A 274 -38.96 -2.59 27.44
CA ALA A 274 -39.51 -3.94 27.48
C ALA A 274 -38.77 -4.94 26.57
N ILE A 275 -37.92 -4.49 25.65
CA ILE A 275 -37.22 -5.37 24.70
C ILE A 275 -35.83 -5.72 25.24
N GLU A 276 -35.65 -6.99 25.61
CA GLU A 276 -34.41 -7.51 26.18
C GLU A 276 -33.82 -8.67 25.36
N GLY A 277 -32.59 -9.07 25.70
CA GLY A 277 -31.94 -10.24 25.08
C GLY A 277 -31.68 -10.09 23.58
N LYS A 278 -31.87 -11.18 22.83
CA LYS A 278 -31.60 -11.23 21.38
C LYS A 278 -32.52 -10.31 20.55
N ALA A 279 -33.78 -10.19 20.94
CA ALA A 279 -34.78 -9.34 20.28
C ALA A 279 -34.37 -7.86 20.28
N ARG A 280 -33.54 -7.44 21.26
CA ARG A 280 -33.01 -6.07 21.32
C ARG A 280 -32.12 -5.73 20.13
N ALA A 281 -31.23 -6.65 19.72
CA ALA A 281 -30.30 -6.39 18.62
C ALA A 281 -31.04 -6.33 17.28
N GLU A 282 -32.00 -7.24 17.08
CA GLU A 282 -32.87 -7.29 15.89
C GLU A 282 -33.71 -6.01 15.77
N TRP A 283 -34.37 -5.60 16.86
CA TRP A 283 -35.17 -4.37 16.88
C TRP A 283 -34.32 -3.13 16.56
N ILE A 284 -33.14 -3.00 17.18
CA ILE A 284 -32.24 -1.87 16.91
C ILE A 284 -31.87 -1.84 15.42
N ARG A 285 -31.50 -2.99 14.86
CA ARG A 285 -31.13 -3.11 13.45
C ARG A 285 -32.27 -2.70 12.52
N GLU A 286 -33.47 -3.24 12.72
CA GLU A 286 -34.65 -2.91 11.91
C GLU A 286 -34.99 -1.41 11.99
N ARG A 287 -34.95 -0.84 13.19
CA ARG A 287 -35.25 0.59 13.38
C ARG A 287 -34.21 1.49 12.71
N GLN A 288 -32.93 1.10 12.77
CA GLN A 288 -31.85 1.80 12.07
C GLN A 288 -32.01 1.71 10.55
N ILE A 289 -32.42 0.56 10.01
CA ILE A 289 -32.67 0.37 8.57
C ILE A 289 -33.79 1.30 8.10
N GLU A 290 -34.91 1.37 8.83
CA GLU A 290 -36.02 2.26 8.52
C GLU A 290 -35.59 3.74 8.54
N ALA A 291 -34.80 4.13 9.55
CA ALA A 291 -34.30 5.51 9.66
C ALA A 291 -33.32 5.86 8.52
N VAL A 292 -32.42 4.94 8.16
CA VAL A 292 -31.45 5.13 7.07
C VAL A 292 -32.15 5.14 5.70
N SER A 293 -33.21 4.36 5.49
CA SER A 293 -33.95 4.36 4.21
C SER A 293 -34.54 5.74 3.91
N LYS A 294 -34.94 6.50 4.94
CA LYS A 294 -35.48 7.85 4.80
C LYS A 294 -34.44 8.89 4.36
N LEU A 295 -33.13 8.61 4.54
CA LEU A 295 -32.04 9.46 4.05
C LEU A 295 -31.71 9.23 2.57
N LEU A 296 -32.17 8.12 2.00
CA LEU A 296 -31.88 7.69 0.64
C LEU A 296 -33.02 7.98 -0.36
N LEU A 297 -34.17 8.45 0.16
CA LEU A 297 -35.33 8.95 -0.59
C LEU A 297 -35.15 10.43 -0.94
#